data_AF-A0A957RL06-F1
#
_entry.id   AF-A0A957RL06-F1
#
_cell.length_a   1.000
_cell.length_b   1.000
_cell.length_c   1.000
_cell.angle_alpha   90.00
_cell.angle_beta   90.00
_cell.angle_gamma   90.00
#
_symmetry.space_group_name_H-M   'P 1'
#
loop_
_entity.id
_entity.type
_entity.pdbx_description
1 polymer ?
#
loop_
_entity_poly.entity_id
_entity_poly.type
_entity_poly.pdbx_seq_one_letter_code
_entity_poly.pdbx_strand_id
1 'polypeptide(L)'
;SSWDMYDAHLYPGGACRLHMLRSELGDETFWAAVSEYLHRFDGKVVETDDFRLVMEKHSGRSLGRFFDQWFHQPGYPDLALSFHHEEADAIGILALEQKQVDRDAGIPAFAFDVEVRWRAGGEWHSQQLHVDQAHHTFVMPMPAAPEMILFDPDGDVLHKLSFNPGDDLLRRQLVEGPTVLARIHAVKELA
;
A
#
# COMPACT_ATOMS: atom_id res chain seq x y z
N SER A 1 -13.28 -27.65 -1.59
CA SER A 1 -14.46 -27.55 -0.72
C SER A 1 -15.08 -26.17 -0.87
N SER A 2 -16.39 -25.99 -0.72
CA SER A 2 -16.98 -24.63 -0.66
C SER A 2 -16.39 -23.81 0.49
N TRP A 3 -15.88 -24.47 1.53
CA TRP A 3 -15.13 -23.86 2.64
C TRP A 3 -13.78 -23.25 2.23
N ASP A 4 -13.16 -23.73 1.14
CA ASP A 4 -11.90 -23.15 0.63
C ASP A 4 -12.15 -21.77 0.00
N MET A 5 -13.41 -21.40 -0.29
CA MET A 5 -13.80 -20.05 -0.73
C MET A 5 -14.08 -19.09 0.44
N TYR A 6 -14.05 -19.55 1.70
CA TYR A 6 -14.21 -18.70 2.88
C TYR A 6 -12.87 -18.60 3.61
N ASP A 7 -11.85 -18.16 2.89
CA ASP A 7 -10.49 -18.08 3.37
C ASP A 7 -10.05 -16.63 3.68
N ALA A 8 -8.84 -16.50 4.20
CA ALA A 8 -8.26 -15.19 4.53
C ALA A 8 -8.00 -14.32 3.29
N HIS A 9 -7.87 -14.91 2.10
CA HIS A 9 -7.65 -14.18 0.87
C HIS A 9 -8.93 -13.49 0.39
N LEU A 10 -10.08 -14.17 0.49
CA LEU A 10 -11.34 -13.65 -0.01
C LEU A 10 -11.96 -12.64 0.95
N TYR A 11 -11.99 -12.91 2.25
CA TYR A 11 -12.67 -12.03 3.21
C TYR A 11 -11.76 -10.91 3.73
N PRO A 12 -10.74 -11.17 4.57
CA PRO A 12 -9.77 -10.15 4.96
C PRO A 12 -9.09 -9.50 3.74
N GLY A 13 -8.60 -10.29 2.79
CA GLY A 13 -7.95 -9.75 1.60
C GLY A 13 -8.90 -8.97 0.68
N GLY A 14 -10.16 -9.40 0.53
CA GLY A 14 -11.17 -8.63 -0.19
C GLY A 14 -11.48 -7.29 0.47
N ALA A 15 -11.59 -7.26 1.80
CA ALA A 15 -11.77 -6.02 2.56
C ALA A 15 -10.59 -5.06 2.38
N CYS A 16 -9.35 -5.55 2.44
CA CYS A 16 -8.16 -4.74 2.15
C CYS A 16 -8.23 -4.17 0.74
N ARG A 17 -8.57 -4.96 -0.28
CA ARG A 17 -8.64 -4.49 -1.68
C ARG A 17 -9.73 -3.45 -1.91
N LEU A 18 -10.89 -3.58 -1.26
CA LEU A 18 -11.92 -2.54 -1.29
C LEU A 18 -11.47 -1.28 -0.56
N HIS A 19 -10.71 -1.41 0.54
CA HIS A 19 -10.11 -0.27 1.23
C HIS A 19 -9.08 0.45 0.35
N MET A 20 -8.19 -0.29 -0.30
CA MET A 20 -7.22 0.25 -1.28
C MET A 20 -7.94 1.02 -2.38
N LEU A 21 -9.03 0.47 -2.94
CA LEU A 21 -9.81 1.14 -3.97
C LEU A 21 -10.45 2.43 -3.45
N ARG A 22 -10.96 2.41 -2.21
CA ARG A 22 -11.48 3.61 -1.55
C ARG A 22 -10.39 4.66 -1.38
N SER A 23 -9.20 4.29 -0.93
CA SER A 23 -8.07 5.21 -0.79
C SER A 23 -7.65 5.80 -2.15
N GLU A 24 -7.66 4.99 -3.22
CA GLU A 24 -7.33 5.46 -4.58
C GLU A 24 -8.40 6.41 -5.16
N LEU A 25 -9.68 6.15 -4.93
CA LEU A 25 -10.80 6.94 -5.48
C LEU A 25 -11.19 8.14 -4.61
N GLY A 26 -10.85 8.11 -3.32
CA GLY A 26 -11.34 9.01 -2.30
C GLY A 26 -12.74 8.64 -1.81
N ASP A 27 -13.01 9.01 -0.55
CA ASP A 27 -14.24 8.65 0.18
C ASP A 27 -15.52 9.05 -0.56
N GLU A 28 -15.59 10.29 -1.05
CA GLU A 28 -16.79 10.83 -1.69
C GLU A 28 -17.15 10.01 -2.95
N THR A 29 -16.19 9.84 -3.85
CA THR A 29 -16.35 9.05 -5.08
C THR A 29 -16.72 7.61 -4.77
N PHE A 30 -15.99 6.97 -3.84
CA PHE A 30 -16.19 5.58 -3.50
C PHE A 30 -17.60 5.33 -2.94
N TRP A 31 -18.03 6.12 -1.95
CA TRP A 31 -19.34 5.91 -1.32
C TRP A 31 -20.51 6.28 -2.25
N ALA A 32 -20.35 7.29 -3.10
CA ALA A 32 -21.32 7.60 -4.15
C ALA A 32 -21.49 6.41 -5.12
N ALA A 33 -20.37 5.83 -5.57
CA ALA A 33 -20.37 4.67 -6.45
C ALA A 33 -20.98 3.42 -5.78
N VAL A 34 -20.64 3.14 -4.50
CA VAL A 34 -21.22 2.04 -3.74
C VAL A 34 -22.73 2.21 -3.62
N SER A 35 -23.20 3.42 -3.31
CA SER A 35 -24.63 3.71 -3.22
C SER A 35 -25.35 3.47 -4.55
N GLU A 36 -24.78 3.94 -5.67
CA GLU A 36 -25.34 3.65 -7.00
C GLU A 36 -25.36 2.15 -7.29
N TYR A 37 -24.27 1.44 -7.00
CA TYR A 37 -24.16 0.00 -7.24
C TYR A 37 -25.25 -0.77 -6.49
N LEU A 38 -25.41 -0.52 -5.19
CA LEU A 38 -26.40 -1.18 -4.36
C LEU A 38 -27.83 -0.89 -4.85
N HIS A 39 -28.16 0.35 -5.20
CA HIS A 39 -29.49 0.68 -5.72
C HIS A 39 -29.75 0.09 -7.11
N ARG A 40 -28.75 0.09 -8.00
CA ARG A 40 -28.88 -0.43 -9.37
C ARG A 40 -29.10 -1.94 -9.38
N PHE A 41 -28.40 -2.65 -8.50
CA PHE A 41 -28.32 -4.10 -8.48
C PHE A 41 -29.09 -4.75 -7.34
N ASP A 42 -29.96 -4.00 -6.65
CA ASP A 42 -30.84 -4.52 -5.60
C ASP A 42 -31.64 -5.74 -6.10
N GLY A 43 -31.53 -6.85 -5.36
CA GLY A 43 -32.16 -8.12 -5.67
C GLY A 43 -31.64 -8.85 -6.93
N LYS A 44 -30.51 -8.42 -7.52
CA LYS A 44 -29.94 -9.02 -8.75
C LYS A 44 -28.70 -9.86 -8.47
N VAL A 45 -28.43 -10.79 -9.39
CA VAL A 45 -27.15 -11.50 -9.48
C VAL A 45 -26.18 -10.63 -10.27
N VAL A 46 -24.95 -10.50 -9.77
CA VAL A 46 -23.90 -9.59 -10.29
C VAL A 46 -22.53 -10.26 -10.24
N GLU A 47 -21.61 -9.71 -11.03
CA GLU A 47 -20.21 -10.11 -11.09
C GLU A 47 -19.29 -8.98 -10.61
N THR A 48 -18.02 -9.29 -10.32
CA THR A 48 -17.01 -8.28 -9.91
C THR A 48 -16.90 -7.13 -10.92
N ASP A 49 -17.09 -7.43 -12.20
CA ASP A 49 -17.05 -6.43 -13.27
C ASP A 49 -18.23 -5.44 -13.21
N ASP A 50 -19.40 -5.83 -12.72
CA ASP A 50 -20.51 -4.89 -12.50
C ASP A 50 -20.13 -3.82 -11.48
N PHE A 51 -19.42 -4.22 -10.43
CA PHE A 51 -18.90 -3.30 -9.42
C PHE A 51 -17.81 -2.39 -9.99
N ARG A 52 -16.85 -2.95 -10.73
CA ARG A 52 -15.80 -2.18 -11.42
C ARG A 52 -16.39 -1.11 -12.32
N LEU A 53 -17.37 -1.45 -13.16
CA LEU A 53 -17.98 -0.51 -14.11
C LEU A 53 -18.70 0.65 -13.41
N VAL A 54 -19.33 0.42 -12.25
CA VAL A 54 -19.92 1.52 -11.45
C VAL A 54 -18.82 2.42 -10.87
N MET A 55 -17.74 1.84 -10.35
CA MET A 55 -16.60 2.59 -9.83
C MET A 55 -15.91 3.44 -10.91
N GLU A 56 -15.68 2.88 -12.10
CA GLU A 56 -15.10 3.60 -13.25
C GLU A 56 -16.02 4.75 -13.70
N LYS A 57 -17.34 4.53 -13.74
CA LYS A 57 -18.31 5.56 -14.11
C LYS A 57 -18.28 6.77 -13.18
N HIS A 58 -18.17 6.55 -11.86
CA HIS A 58 -18.14 7.63 -10.87
C HIS A 58 -16.79 8.33 -10.81
N SER A 59 -15.70 7.57 -10.90
CA SER A 59 -14.34 8.11 -10.80
C SER A 59 -13.85 8.77 -12.09
N GLY A 60 -14.40 8.40 -13.25
CA GLY A 60 -13.87 8.80 -14.56
C GLY A 60 -12.50 8.18 -14.87
N ARG A 61 -12.05 7.20 -14.09
CA ARG A 61 -10.76 6.52 -14.22
C ARG A 61 -10.94 5.12 -14.78
N SER A 62 -9.94 4.63 -15.51
CA SER A 62 -9.85 3.20 -15.85
C SER A 62 -9.31 2.44 -14.64
N LEU A 63 -10.05 1.43 -14.17
CA LEU A 63 -9.69 0.61 -13.02
C LEU A 63 -9.31 -0.82 -13.43
N GLY A 64 -9.21 -1.10 -14.74
CA GLY A 64 -8.86 -2.43 -15.25
C GLY A 64 -7.60 -3.00 -14.59
N ARG A 65 -6.50 -2.24 -14.55
CA ARG A 65 -5.25 -2.68 -13.91
C ARG A 65 -5.43 -3.01 -12.44
N PHE A 66 -6.17 -2.19 -11.70
CA PHE A 66 -6.45 -2.40 -10.28
C PHE A 66 -7.17 -3.74 -10.08
N PHE A 67 -8.25 -3.97 -10.84
CA PHE A 67 -9.02 -5.21 -10.71
C PHE A 67 -8.23 -6.43 -11.18
N ASP A 68 -7.46 -6.30 -12.25
CA ASP A 68 -6.63 -7.38 -12.77
C ASP A 68 -5.60 -7.84 -11.74
N GLN A 69 -4.83 -6.91 -11.16
CA GLN A 69 -3.77 -7.28 -10.23
C GLN A 69 -4.32 -7.67 -8.84
N TRP A 70 -5.38 -7.00 -8.36
CA TRP A 70 -5.84 -7.20 -6.98
C TRP A 70 -6.93 -8.26 -6.88
N PHE A 71 -7.85 -8.37 -7.83
CA PHE A 71 -8.96 -9.34 -7.76
C PHE A 71 -8.76 -10.57 -8.63
N HIS A 72 -8.10 -10.44 -9.78
CA HIS A 72 -8.00 -11.54 -10.76
C HIS A 72 -6.66 -12.29 -10.72
N GLN A 73 -5.61 -11.69 -10.16
CA GLN A 73 -4.31 -12.34 -9.98
C GLN A 73 -4.09 -12.78 -8.53
N PRO A 74 -3.42 -13.94 -8.33
CA PRO A 74 -3.06 -14.40 -7.00
C PRO A 74 -1.88 -13.61 -6.42
N GLY A 75 -1.77 -13.62 -5.10
CA GLY A 75 -0.65 -13.03 -4.38
C GLY A 75 -0.87 -11.56 -3.99
N TYR A 76 0.19 -10.97 -3.48
CA TYR A 76 0.29 -9.58 -3.04
C TYR A 76 1.79 -9.20 -3.05
N PRO A 77 2.14 -7.90 -3.02
CA PRO A 77 3.53 -7.45 -2.95
C PRO A 77 4.26 -7.98 -1.71
N ASP A 78 5.42 -8.61 -1.88
CA ASP A 78 6.39 -8.93 -0.82
C ASP A 78 7.54 -7.92 -0.93
N LEU A 79 7.46 -6.87 -0.12
CA LEU A 79 8.30 -5.69 -0.22
C LEU A 79 9.50 -5.78 0.71
N ALA A 80 10.68 -5.53 0.16
CA ALA A 80 11.90 -5.32 0.93
C ALA A 80 12.44 -3.92 0.70
N LEU A 81 12.57 -3.18 1.79
CA LEU A 81 13.01 -1.80 1.75
C LEU A 81 14.34 -1.65 2.49
N SER A 82 15.20 -0.79 1.97
CA SER A 82 16.35 -0.27 2.69
C SER A 82 16.39 1.24 2.59
N PHE A 83 16.87 1.88 3.65
CA PHE A 83 16.93 3.32 3.74
C PHE A 83 18.31 3.77 4.21
N HIS A 84 18.83 4.83 3.59
CA HIS A 84 20.06 5.48 4.00
C HIS A 84 19.91 7.00 3.85
N HIS A 85 20.42 7.75 4.83
CA HIS A 85 20.48 9.21 4.77
C HIS A 85 21.90 9.64 4.38
N GLU A 86 22.02 10.40 3.30
CA GLU A 86 23.28 10.98 2.84
C GLU A 86 23.35 12.45 3.26
N GLU A 87 24.01 12.71 4.38
CA GLU A 87 24.12 14.06 4.96
C GLU A 87 24.84 15.04 4.03
N ALA A 88 25.86 14.58 3.29
CA ALA A 88 26.65 15.42 2.38
C ALA A 88 25.78 16.05 1.27
N ASP A 89 24.79 15.30 0.79
CA ASP A 89 23.90 15.71 -0.30
C ASP A 89 22.50 16.13 0.21
N ALA A 90 22.27 16.05 1.53
CA ALA A 90 21.00 16.38 2.16
C ALA A 90 19.81 15.58 1.58
N ILE A 91 20.00 14.28 1.35
CA ILE A 91 18.98 13.38 0.76
C ILE A 91 18.80 12.10 1.56
N GLY A 92 17.57 11.58 1.55
CA GLY A 92 17.23 10.23 1.96
C GLY A 92 17.03 9.35 0.73
N ILE A 93 17.71 8.20 0.69
CA ILE A 93 17.59 7.22 -0.39
C ILE A 93 16.83 6.02 0.16
N LEU A 94 15.68 5.74 -0.45
CA LEU A 94 14.86 4.56 -0.17
C LEU A 94 14.91 3.62 -1.37
N ALA A 95 15.52 2.46 -1.20
CA ALA A 95 15.46 1.39 -2.19
C ALA A 95 14.30 0.44 -1.85
N LEU A 96 13.53 0.07 -2.86
CA LEU A 96 12.40 -0.85 -2.75
C LEU A 96 12.58 -1.99 -3.75
N GLU A 97 12.40 -3.22 -3.27
CA GLU A 97 12.37 -4.44 -4.05
C GLU A 97 11.03 -5.17 -3.85
N GLN A 98 10.45 -5.65 -4.93
CA GLN A 98 9.32 -6.58 -4.93
C GLN A 98 9.86 -8.02 -5.09
N LYS A 99 10.02 -8.73 -3.97
CA LYS A 99 10.68 -10.04 -3.91
C LYS A 99 9.92 -11.16 -4.63
N GLN A 100 8.61 -11.00 -4.80
CA GLN A 100 7.78 -12.01 -5.45
C GLN A 100 7.92 -12.03 -6.98
N VAL A 101 8.55 -11.01 -7.59
CA VAL A 101 8.66 -10.90 -9.04
C VAL A 101 9.60 -11.95 -9.60
N ASP A 102 9.09 -12.76 -10.54
CA ASP A 102 9.85 -13.79 -11.24
C ASP A 102 9.43 -13.80 -12.71
N ARG A 103 10.35 -13.38 -13.59
CA ARG A 103 10.06 -13.30 -15.04
C ARG A 103 9.95 -14.66 -15.70
N ASP A 104 10.70 -15.65 -15.23
CA ASP A 104 10.71 -16.99 -15.81
C ASP A 104 9.44 -17.76 -15.42
N ALA A 105 8.94 -17.51 -14.20
CA ALA A 105 7.65 -18.03 -13.73
C ALA A 105 6.43 -17.16 -14.16
N GLY A 106 6.66 -16.01 -14.81
CA GLY A 106 5.60 -15.11 -15.26
C GLY A 106 4.88 -14.36 -14.14
N ILE A 107 5.51 -14.19 -12.97
CA ILE A 107 4.99 -13.44 -11.82
C ILE A 107 5.36 -11.96 -12.00
N PRO A 108 4.39 -11.06 -12.26
CA PRO A 108 4.68 -9.66 -12.55
C PRO A 108 4.92 -8.82 -11.29
N ALA A 109 5.44 -7.61 -11.49
CA ALA A 109 5.43 -6.57 -10.47
C ALA A 109 4.01 -6.01 -10.29
N PHE A 110 3.63 -5.75 -9.05
CA PHE A 110 2.42 -4.97 -8.76
C PHE A 110 2.70 -3.50 -8.99
N ALA A 111 1.65 -2.73 -9.29
CA ALA A 111 1.75 -1.28 -9.29
C ALA A 111 0.72 -0.60 -8.41
N PHE A 112 1.19 0.39 -7.66
CA PHE A 112 0.41 1.09 -6.67
C PHE A 112 1.12 2.38 -6.28
N ASP A 113 0.32 3.34 -5.81
CA ASP A 113 0.83 4.52 -5.14
C ASP A 113 0.84 4.26 -3.63
N VAL A 114 1.88 4.72 -2.95
CA VAL A 114 2.03 4.53 -1.50
C VAL A 114 2.73 5.73 -0.86
N GLU A 115 2.30 6.10 0.34
CA GLU A 115 2.92 7.18 1.09
C GLU A 115 4.16 6.67 1.85
N VAL A 116 5.25 7.42 1.74
CA VAL A 116 6.33 7.40 2.72
C VAL A 116 6.29 8.67 3.54
N ARG A 117 6.32 8.51 4.85
CA ARG A 117 6.22 9.59 5.82
C ARG A 117 7.42 9.57 6.75
N TRP A 118 8.09 10.70 6.96
CA TRP A 118 9.20 10.80 7.89
C TRP A 118 9.05 12.02 8.79
N ARG A 119 9.73 11.97 9.93
CA ARG A 119 9.80 13.10 10.86
C ARG A 119 11.23 13.60 10.95
N ALA A 120 11.44 14.90 10.80
CA ALA A 120 12.74 15.53 10.93
C ALA A 120 12.59 16.90 11.61
N GLY A 121 13.43 17.20 12.61
CA GLY A 121 13.34 18.46 13.35
C GLY A 121 11.99 18.66 14.05
N GLY A 122 11.34 17.56 14.47
CA GLY A 122 10.00 17.56 15.05
C GLY A 122 8.83 17.70 14.07
N GLU A 123 9.06 18.02 12.79
CA GLU A 123 8.03 18.19 11.77
C GLU A 123 7.81 16.92 10.94
N TRP A 124 6.57 16.72 10.48
CA TRP A 124 6.19 15.61 9.61
C TRP A 124 6.27 16.01 8.15
N HIS A 125 6.88 15.14 7.35
CA HIS A 125 6.96 15.25 5.91
C HIS A 125 6.42 13.96 5.28
N SER A 126 5.89 14.08 4.07
CA SER A 126 5.43 12.93 3.31
C SER A 126 5.71 13.08 1.82
N GLN A 127 5.85 11.94 1.15
CA GLN A 127 5.99 11.86 -0.29
C GLN A 127 5.20 10.66 -0.79
N GLN A 128 4.41 10.87 -1.84
CA GLN A 128 3.76 9.79 -2.57
C GLN A 128 4.76 9.13 -3.52
N LEU A 129 4.84 7.82 -3.47
CA LEU A 129 5.73 7.00 -4.29
C LEU A 129 4.91 6.19 -5.29
N HIS A 130 5.26 6.28 -6.57
CA HIS A 130 4.69 5.43 -7.61
C HIS A 130 5.57 4.18 -7.77
N VAL A 131 5.05 3.02 -7.38
CA VAL A 131 5.73 1.74 -7.54
C VAL A 131 5.10 1.02 -8.73
N ASP A 132 5.89 0.64 -9.72
CA ASP A 132 5.43 -0.08 -10.91
C ASP A 132 6.44 -1.08 -11.48
N GLN A 133 7.60 -1.22 -10.83
CA GLN A 133 8.71 -2.08 -11.23
C GLN A 133 9.15 -2.96 -10.07
N ALA A 134 9.90 -4.01 -10.40
CA ALA A 134 10.47 -4.94 -9.43
C ALA A 134 11.44 -4.24 -8.46
N HIS A 135 12.15 -3.21 -8.94
CA HIS A 135 13.10 -2.44 -8.15
C HIS A 135 12.85 -0.96 -8.39
N HIS A 136 12.87 -0.18 -7.31
CA HIS A 136 12.80 1.28 -7.34
C HIS A 136 13.86 1.88 -6.42
N THR A 137 14.31 3.08 -6.75
CA THR A 137 15.12 3.91 -5.86
C THR A 137 14.52 5.30 -5.83
N PHE A 138 14.00 5.66 -4.66
CA PHE A 138 13.37 6.95 -4.43
C PHE A 138 14.34 7.85 -3.66
N VAL A 139 14.48 9.08 -4.14
CA VAL A 139 15.29 10.12 -3.50
C VAL A 139 14.35 11.17 -2.93
N MET A 140 14.53 11.48 -1.65
CA MET A 140 13.71 12.45 -0.91
C MET A 140 14.62 13.56 -0.37
N PRO A 141 14.27 14.85 -0.54
CA PRO A 141 14.99 15.94 0.13
C PRO A 141 14.94 15.77 1.64
N MET A 142 16.10 15.67 2.28
CA MET A 142 16.21 15.36 3.70
C MET A 142 17.40 16.13 4.32
N PRO A 143 17.20 17.41 4.66
CA PRO A 143 18.28 18.28 5.17
C PRO A 143 18.91 17.84 6.49
N ALA A 144 18.17 17.05 7.29
CA ALA A 144 18.64 16.48 8.53
C ALA A 144 18.24 15.00 8.59
N ALA A 145 19.03 14.19 9.29
CA ALA A 145 18.70 12.79 9.50
C ALA A 145 17.30 12.65 10.12
N PRO A 146 16.47 11.70 9.64
CA PRO A 146 15.11 11.57 10.13
C PRO A 146 15.14 10.99 11.54
N GLU A 147 14.23 11.46 12.39
CA GLU A 147 13.98 10.87 13.71
C GLU A 147 13.22 9.54 13.57
N MET A 148 12.51 9.38 12.46
CA MET A 148 11.73 8.20 12.10
C MET A 148 11.29 8.28 10.64
N ILE A 149 11.18 7.12 9.98
CA ILE A 149 10.70 6.96 8.60
C ILE A 149 9.73 5.79 8.54
N LEU A 150 8.58 6.00 7.91
CA LEU A 150 7.44 5.09 7.87
C LEU A 150 7.07 4.83 6.43
N PHE A 151 6.89 3.56 6.08
CA PHE A 151 6.32 3.15 4.81
C PHE A 151 4.88 2.72 5.03
N ASP A 152 3.95 3.27 4.24
CA ASP A 152 2.51 3.00 4.32
C ASP A 152 1.96 3.10 5.76
N PRO A 153 2.10 4.27 6.42
CA PRO A 153 1.75 4.41 7.83
C PRO A 153 0.26 4.16 8.12
N ASP A 154 -0.60 4.38 7.13
CA ASP A 154 -2.06 4.28 7.26
C ASP A 154 -2.62 2.93 6.76
N GLY A 155 -1.79 2.10 6.12
CA GLY A 155 -2.18 0.76 5.67
C GLY A 155 -3.05 0.79 4.41
N ASP A 156 -2.81 1.76 3.54
CA ASP A 156 -3.56 1.99 2.31
C ASP A 156 -3.25 0.94 1.24
N VAL A 157 -2.17 0.16 1.39
CA VAL A 157 -1.76 -0.86 0.42
C VAL A 157 -1.65 -2.21 1.10
N LEU A 158 -2.25 -3.25 0.49
CA LEU A 158 -2.02 -4.62 0.92
C LEU A 158 -0.62 -5.07 0.50
N HIS A 159 0.27 -5.27 1.48
CA HIS A 159 1.61 -5.83 1.25
C HIS A 159 2.11 -6.62 2.45
N LYS A 160 3.16 -7.39 2.22
CA LYS A 160 4.09 -7.81 3.27
C LYS A 160 5.31 -6.90 3.20
N LEU A 161 5.81 -6.50 4.36
CA LEU A 161 6.92 -5.57 4.49
C LEU A 161 8.08 -6.20 5.27
N SER A 162 9.28 -6.04 4.75
CA SER A 162 10.55 -6.19 5.48
C SER A 162 11.29 -4.86 5.40
N PHE A 163 11.33 -4.12 6.51
CA PHE A 163 11.95 -2.80 6.54
C PHE A 163 12.54 -2.47 7.91
N ASN A 164 13.86 -2.52 8.03
CA ASN A 164 14.57 -2.05 9.22
C ASN A 164 15.42 -0.82 8.85
N PRO A 165 14.95 0.41 9.16
CA PRO A 165 15.70 1.63 8.92
C PRO A 165 16.78 1.90 10.00
N GLY A 166 16.91 1.04 11.01
CA GLY A 166 17.82 1.16 12.13
C GLY A 166 17.11 1.09 13.48
N ASP A 167 17.68 0.34 14.44
CA ASP A 167 17.10 0.09 15.76
C ASP A 167 16.73 1.37 16.52
N ASP A 168 17.53 2.43 16.41
CA ASP A 168 17.26 3.71 17.09
C ASP A 168 15.99 4.38 16.55
N LEU A 169 15.80 4.36 15.23
CA LEU A 169 14.60 4.87 14.58
C LEU A 169 13.38 4.01 14.93
N LEU A 170 13.55 2.69 14.96
CA LEU A 170 12.48 1.75 15.35
C LEU A 170 12.06 1.94 16.82
N ARG A 171 13.01 2.15 17.73
CA ARG A 171 12.70 2.43 19.15
C ARG A 171 11.90 3.72 19.32
N ARG A 172 12.23 4.77 18.55
CA ARG A 172 11.43 6.01 18.53
C ARG A 172 10.04 5.75 17.93
N GLN A 173 9.97 5.06 16.79
CA GLN A 173 8.71 4.70 16.13
C GLN A 173 7.79 3.89 17.03
N LEU A 174 8.33 3.01 17.88
CA LEU A 174 7.55 2.23 18.85
C LEU A 174 6.79 3.13 19.85
N VAL A 175 7.42 4.21 20.31
CA VAL A 175 6.87 5.10 21.34
C VAL A 175 6.06 6.24 20.71
N GLU A 176 6.60 6.85 19.66
CA GLU A 176 6.10 8.10 19.06
C GLU A 176 5.39 7.89 17.70
N GLY A 177 5.31 6.65 17.22
CA GLY A 177 4.62 6.29 15.98
C GLY A 177 3.21 6.90 15.92
N PRO A 178 2.83 7.59 14.82
CA PRO A 178 1.54 8.28 14.73
C PRO A 178 0.38 7.30 14.59
N THR A 179 0.62 6.10 14.07
CA THR A 179 -0.39 5.07 13.82
C THR A 179 -0.09 3.79 14.59
N VAL A 180 -1.13 3.00 14.84
CA VAL A 180 -0.99 1.68 15.47
C VAL A 180 -0.15 0.75 14.58
N LEU A 181 -0.32 0.83 13.26
CA LEU A 181 0.44 0.04 12.29
C LEU A 181 1.94 0.36 12.37
N ALA A 182 2.30 1.64 12.44
CA ALA A 182 3.70 2.05 12.62
C ALA A 182 4.32 1.44 13.89
N ARG A 183 3.60 1.45 15.02
CA ARG A 183 4.11 0.88 16.26
C ARG A 183 4.21 -0.65 16.20
N ILE A 184 3.23 -1.33 15.60
CA ILE A 184 3.26 -2.78 15.38
C ILE A 184 4.47 -3.18 14.52
N HIS A 185 4.73 -2.43 13.44
CA HIS A 185 5.91 -2.65 12.61
C HIS A 185 7.20 -2.57 13.43
N ALA A 186 7.36 -1.52 14.24
CA ALA A 186 8.53 -1.38 15.10
C ALA A 186 8.71 -2.54 16.10
N VAL A 187 7.63 -3.05 16.69
CA VAL A 187 7.70 -4.24 17.56
C VAL A 187 8.18 -5.46 16.78
N LYS A 188 7.66 -5.69 15.57
CA LYS A 188 8.00 -6.87 14.77
C LYS A 188 9.48 -6.89 14.34
N GLU A 189 10.03 -5.74 13.97
CA GLU A 189 11.41 -5.64 13.50
C GLU A 189 12.44 -5.63 14.65
N LEU A 190 12.04 -5.24 15.87
CA LEU A 190 12.90 -5.25 17.06
C LEU A 190 12.89 -6.57 17.84
N ALA A 191 11.98 -7.51 17.52
CA ALA A 191 11.79 -8.78 18.22
C ALA A 191 12.69 -9.88 17.66
#